data_AF-W2TJC9-F1
#
_entry.id   AF-W2TJC9-F1
#
_cell.length_a   1.000
_cell.length_b   1.000
_cell.length_c   1.000
_cell.angle_alpha   90.00
_cell.angle_beta   90.00
_cell.angle_gamma   90.00
#
_symmetry.space_group_name_H-M   'P 1'
#
loop_
_entity.id
_entity.type
_entity.pdbx_description
1 polymer ?
#
loop_
_entity_poly.entity_id
_entity_poly.type
_entity_poly.pdbx_seq_one_letter_code
_entity_poly.pdbx_strand_id
1 'polypeptide(L)'
;MLDTSELYTAVERVFTSPANASTDDLSKACRFCATDDQSVEAFESVKDLKAALLGLLNVSLEGRSDGDGNSVDIRRARLALRTLVNAVNRSRKFAESVSADCLTLFRALLRIPELRTETFAALVALARSMRIVCGLEDSYATLLGELVLLWESQDVIDSDRSWLSAFVSIHLEEDYGFLSSCFGDLSCDEFAALLHIAEVLMDSSHAEVVTKAHSNNISFCADLLERIVHDFGEVVSHERRLAYIEQITYSIEILASAALRDSEYSTQFLGRPAVVEIIVDILESVLDAQWLDENEEQKDGTLQAHVDRPPKVPEIRCVRIHDCPQLSALSAAVRDSPMELRATLKCAAVRAIGNLCCERPSLRVAAGAKGAVLAVLRCARLTGNDRPFIVQWSIAALRHLCLGCPENQRFILEMDQKPTGVIDREKLLKELGIDVEVETTGSVRLINKSHQN
;
A
#
# COMPACT_ATOMS: atom_id res chain seq x y z
N MET A 1 -30.56 -15.56 -35.88
CA MET A 1 -30.86 -15.67 -34.44
C MET A 1 -30.76 -17.14 -34.09
N LEU A 2 -29.97 -17.50 -33.08
CA LEU A 2 -29.95 -18.88 -32.57
C LEU A 2 -31.32 -19.16 -31.92
N ASP A 3 -31.83 -20.38 -32.05
CA ASP A 3 -33.07 -20.81 -31.42
C ASP A 3 -32.87 -20.84 -29.89
N THR A 4 -33.75 -20.16 -29.14
CA THR A 4 -33.71 -20.10 -27.68
C THR A 4 -33.75 -21.50 -27.06
N SER A 5 -34.44 -22.45 -27.69
CA SER A 5 -34.49 -23.86 -27.25
C SER A 5 -33.12 -24.54 -27.34
N GLU A 6 -32.35 -24.29 -28.41
CA GLU A 6 -31.01 -24.82 -28.57
C GLU A 6 -30.02 -24.22 -27.56
N LEU A 7 -30.16 -22.93 -27.24
CA LEU A 7 -29.35 -22.27 -26.22
C LEU A 7 -29.64 -22.84 -24.83
N TYR A 8 -30.91 -23.05 -24.49
CA TYR A 8 -31.33 -23.66 -23.23
C TYR A 8 -30.74 -25.07 -23.08
N THR A 9 -30.86 -25.89 -24.13
CA THR A 9 -30.31 -27.26 -24.14
C THR A 9 -28.78 -27.26 -24.00
N ALA A 10 -28.08 -26.31 -24.62
CA ALA A 10 -26.63 -26.19 -24.49
C ALA A 10 -26.22 -25.85 -23.04
N VAL A 11 -26.95 -24.96 -22.37
CA VAL A 11 -26.71 -24.64 -20.96
C VAL A 11 -26.98 -25.84 -20.07
N GLU A 12 -28.12 -26.52 -20.23
CA GLU A 12 -28.39 -27.73 -19.44
C GLU A 12 -27.29 -28.77 -19.58
N ARG A 13 -26.78 -29.02 -20.79
CA ARG A 13 -25.66 -29.96 -21.02
C ARG A 13 -24.37 -29.51 -20.35
N VAL A 14 -24.00 -28.25 -20.52
CA VAL A 14 -22.78 -27.68 -19.94
C VAL A 14 -22.81 -27.77 -18.42
N PHE A 15 -23.93 -27.47 -17.77
CA PHE A 15 -23.99 -27.47 -16.30
C PHE A 15 -24.30 -28.85 -15.72
N THR A 16 -24.98 -29.75 -16.44
CA THR A 16 -25.21 -31.13 -15.98
C THR A 16 -23.96 -31.99 -16.10
N SER A 17 -23.18 -31.81 -17.17
CA SER A 17 -21.99 -32.63 -17.44
C SER A 17 -20.91 -31.84 -18.19
N PRO A 18 -20.23 -30.88 -17.52
CA PRO A 18 -19.25 -29.99 -18.16
C PRO A 18 -18.19 -30.70 -19.01
N ALA A 19 -17.65 -31.82 -18.51
CA ALA A 19 -16.60 -32.59 -19.19
C ALA A 19 -17.05 -33.17 -20.55
N ASN A 20 -18.34 -33.48 -20.70
CA ASN A 20 -18.90 -34.08 -21.92
C ASN A 20 -19.49 -33.03 -22.89
N ALA A 21 -19.56 -31.76 -22.51
CA ALA A 21 -20.07 -30.70 -23.37
C ALA A 21 -19.07 -30.38 -24.48
N SER A 22 -19.55 -30.10 -25.70
CA SER A 22 -18.67 -29.69 -26.80
C SER A 22 -18.19 -28.24 -26.63
N THR A 23 -17.17 -27.85 -27.39
CA THR A 23 -16.69 -26.47 -27.42
C THR A 23 -17.76 -25.52 -27.99
N ASP A 24 -18.61 -26.03 -28.89
CA ASP A 24 -19.79 -25.28 -29.38
C ASP A 24 -20.84 -25.08 -28.29
N ASP A 25 -21.11 -26.11 -27.48
CA ASP A 25 -22.02 -26.00 -26.33
C ASP A 25 -21.51 -24.96 -25.33
N LEU A 26 -20.22 -25.00 -24.98
CA LEU A 26 -19.58 -23.99 -24.12
C LEU A 26 -19.68 -22.58 -24.72
N SER A 27 -19.45 -22.43 -26.02
CA SER A 27 -19.56 -21.13 -26.70
C SER A 27 -20.99 -20.59 -26.67
N LYS A 28 -22.00 -21.45 -26.88
CA LYS A 28 -23.43 -21.10 -26.78
C LYS A 28 -23.80 -20.74 -25.35
N ALA A 29 -23.42 -21.55 -24.37
CA ALA A 29 -23.70 -21.33 -22.96
C ALA A 29 -23.03 -20.04 -22.44
N CYS A 30 -21.76 -19.81 -22.80
CA CYS A 30 -21.03 -18.59 -22.46
C CYS A 30 -21.78 -17.34 -22.92
N ARG A 31 -22.31 -17.34 -24.15
CA ARG A 31 -23.07 -16.21 -24.69
C ARG A 31 -24.43 -16.07 -24.03
N PHE A 32 -25.17 -17.16 -23.85
CA PHE A 32 -26.49 -17.14 -23.23
C PHE A 32 -26.41 -16.63 -21.78
N CYS A 33 -25.46 -17.14 -21.00
CA CYS A 33 -25.15 -16.65 -19.65
C CYS A 33 -24.58 -15.23 -19.65
N ALA A 34 -24.15 -14.66 -20.78
CA ALA A 34 -23.72 -13.27 -20.83
C ALA A 34 -24.90 -12.32 -21.07
N THR A 35 -25.87 -12.71 -21.90
CA THR A 35 -26.86 -11.77 -22.47
C THR A 35 -28.32 -12.01 -22.07
N ASP A 36 -28.69 -13.20 -21.58
CA ASP A 36 -30.10 -13.56 -21.39
C ASP A 36 -30.42 -13.99 -19.95
N ASP A 37 -31.40 -13.34 -19.33
CA ASP A 37 -31.82 -13.57 -17.94
C ASP A 37 -32.46 -14.94 -17.74
N GLN A 38 -33.05 -15.53 -18.79
CA GLN A 38 -33.62 -16.89 -18.73
C GLN A 38 -32.55 -17.98 -18.60
N SER A 39 -31.27 -17.64 -18.81
CA SER A 39 -30.16 -18.58 -18.60
C SER A 39 -30.09 -19.10 -17.16
N VAL A 40 -30.50 -18.29 -16.17
CA VAL A 40 -30.48 -18.68 -14.75
C VAL A 40 -31.41 -19.86 -14.49
N GLU A 41 -32.62 -19.84 -15.04
CA GLU A 41 -33.57 -20.95 -14.91
C GLU A 41 -33.02 -22.25 -15.50
N ALA A 42 -32.28 -22.15 -16.62
CA ALA A 42 -31.70 -23.29 -17.30
C ALA A 42 -30.67 -24.01 -16.43
N PHE A 43 -29.71 -23.29 -15.83
CA PHE A 43 -28.66 -23.95 -15.05
C PHE A 43 -29.01 -24.14 -13.57
N GLU A 44 -29.88 -23.31 -12.96
CA GLU A 44 -30.30 -23.52 -11.56
C GLU A 44 -31.21 -24.74 -11.37
N SER A 45 -31.80 -25.24 -12.45
CA SER A 45 -32.58 -26.48 -12.48
C SER A 45 -31.71 -27.74 -12.35
N VAL A 46 -30.39 -27.61 -12.55
CA VAL A 46 -29.44 -28.72 -12.43
C VAL A 46 -29.35 -29.19 -10.98
N LYS A 47 -29.36 -30.52 -10.80
CA LYS A 47 -29.43 -31.15 -9.48
C LYS A 47 -28.24 -30.85 -8.58
N ASP A 48 -27.05 -30.71 -9.15
CA ASP A 48 -25.79 -30.53 -8.41
C ASP A 48 -24.97 -29.36 -8.97
N LEU A 49 -25.25 -28.17 -8.45
CA LEU A 49 -24.56 -26.94 -8.82
C LEU A 49 -23.08 -26.95 -8.41
N LYS A 50 -22.75 -27.62 -7.30
CA LYS A 50 -21.35 -27.75 -6.85
C LYS A 50 -20.56 -28.58 -7.88
N ALA A 51 -21.10 -29.71 -8.31
CA ALA A 51 -20.46 -30.54 -9.34
C ALA A 51 -20.34 -29.80 -10.68
N ALA A 52 -21.33 -28.99 -11.04
CA ALA A 52 -21.27 -28.14 -12.25
C ALA A 52 -20.12 -27.13 -12.17
N LEU A 53 -19.98 -26.42 -11.05
CA LEU A 53 -18.91 -25.44 -10.82
C LEU A 53 -17.54 -26.10 -10.87
N LEU A 54 -17.34 -27.20 -10.13
CA LEU A 54 -16.08 -27.95 -10.16
C LEU A 54 -15.78 -28.52 -11.54
N GLY A 55 -16.80 -29.01 -12.25
CA GLY A 55 -16.63 -29.53 -13.60
C GLY A 55 -16.19 -28.46 -14.59
N LEU A 56 -16.71 -27.23 -14.50
CA LEU A 56 -16.25 -26.11 -15.34
C LEU A 56 -14.78 -25.76 -15.05
N LEU A 57 -14.37 -25.72 -13.76
CA LEU A 57 -12.97 -25.50 -13.40
C LEU A 57 -12.04 -26.62 -13.90
N ASN A 58 -12.48 -27.88 -13.82
CA ASN A 58 -11.72 -29.02 -14.35
C ASN A 58 -11.59 -28.97 -15.87
N VAL A 59 -12.66 -28.61 -16.61
CA VAL A 59 -12.58 -28.41 -18.06
C VAL A 59 -11.58 -27.30 -18.41
N SER A 60 -11.55 -26.24 -17.62
CA SER A 60 -10.56 -25.17 -17.77
C SER A 60 -9.13 -25.61 -17.52
N LEU A 61 -8.92 -26.50 -16.54
CA LEU A 61 -7.58 -27.01 -16.22
C LEU A 61 -7.08 -28.05 -17.24
N GLU A 62 -7.96 -28.96 -17.67
CA GLU A 62 -7.60 -30.03 -18.59
C GLU A 62 -7.45 -29.54 -20.03
N GLY A 63 -8.29 -28.57 -20.46
CA GLY A 63 -8.24 -27.98 -21.78
C GLY A 63 -8.34 -28.99 -22.93
N ARG A 64 -8.93 -30.18 -22.75
CA ARG A 64 -8.93 -31.22 -23.81
C ARG A 64 -9.85 -30.85 -24.96
N SER A 65 -9.37 -30.92 -26.20
CA SER A 65 -10.20 -30.69 -27.39
C SER A 65 -11.37 -31.69 -27.50
N ASP A 66 -12.40 -31.36 -28.30
CA ASP A 66 -13.61 -32.19 -28.49
C ASP A 66 -13.35 -33.60 -29.10
N GLY A 67 -12.11 -33.97 -29.45
CA GLY A 67 -11.72 -35.30 -29.96
C GLY A 67 -10.55 -35.95 -29.20
N ASP A 68 -10.15 -37.16 -29.59
CA ASP A 68 -9.11 -38.01 -28.96
C ASP A 68 -7.65 -37.45 -29.01
N GLY A 69 -7.48 -36.15 -29.22
CA GLY A 69 -6.18 -35.49 -29.29
C GLY A 69 -5.61 -35.19 -27.91
N ASN A 70 -4.36 -35.60 -27.66
CA ASN A 70 -3.52 -35.16 -26.53
C ASN A 70 -3.17 -33.64 -26.57
N SER A 71 -3.78 -32.85 -27.46
CA SER A 71 -3.49 -31.42 -27.61
C SER A 71 -4.35 -30.58 -26.67
N VAL A 72 -3.69 -29.70 -25.91
CA VAL A 72 -4.35 -28.69 -25.06
C VAL A 72 -5.01 -27.61 -25.93
N ASP A 73 -6.32 -27.46 -25.80
CA ASP A 73 -7.17 -26.42 -26.37
C ASP A 73 -7.44 -25.30 -25.35
N ILE A 74 -6.57 -24.29 -25.40
CA ILE A 74 -6.69 -23.07 -24.57
C ILE A 74 -7.99 -22.31 -24.83
N ARG A 75 -8.56 -22.39 -26.04
CA ARG A 75 -9.82 -21.71 -26.35
C ARG A 75 -10.97 -22.33 -25.57
N ARG A 76 -11.03 -23.67 -25.52
CA ARG A 76 -12.05 -24.38 -24.73
C ARG A 76 -11.91 -24.08 -23.25
N ALA A 77 -10.67 -24.10 -22.72
CA ALA A 77 -10.41 -23.78 -21.33
C ALA A 77 -10.91 -22.37 -20.94
N ARG A 78 -10.61 -21.38 -21.79
CA ARG A 78 -11.05 -20.00 -21.64
C ARG A 78 -12.57 -19.86 -21.71
N LEU A 79 -13.23 -20.57 -22.62
CA LEU A 79 -14.70 -20.57 -22.72
C LEU A 79 -15.36 -21.12 -21.46
N ALA A 80 -14.80 -22.18 -20.86
CA ALA A 80 -15.30 -22.71 -19.61
C ALA A 80 -15.17 -21.70 -18.44
N LEU A 81 -14.02 -21.02 -18.28
CA LEU A 81 -13.86 -19.98 -17.25
C LEU A 81 -14.83 -18.81 -17.47
N ARG A 82 -14.99 -18.33 -18.72
CA ARG A 82 -15.92 -17.24 -19.02
C ARG A 82 -17.38 -17.65 -18.78
N THR A 83 -17.74 -18.89 -19.07
CA THR A 83 -19.08 -19.42 -18.78
C THR A 83 -19.32 -19.44 -17.26
N LEU A 84 -18.33 -19.88 -16.49
CA LEU A 84 -18.36 -19.87 -15.03
C LEU A 84 -18.54 -18.43 -14.48
N VAL A 85 -17.70 -17.48 -14.91
CA VAL A 85 -17.79 -16.06 -14.51
C VAL A 85 -19.19 -15.51 -14.79
N ASN A 86 -19.70 -15.72 -16.00
CA ASN A 86 -21.00 -15.23 -16.42
C ASN A 86 -22.14 -15.82 -15.58
N ALA A 87 -22.10 -17.12 -15.29
CA ALA A 87 -23.13 -17.78 -14.50
C ALA A 87 -23.10 -17.38 -13.01
N VAL A 88 -21.91 -17.27 -12.42
CA VAL A 88 -21.72 -16.81 -11.02
C VAL A 88 -22.25 -15.38 -10.86
N ASN A 89 -21.97 -14.50 -11.81
CA ASN A 89 -22.45 -13.11 -11.77
C ASN A 89 -23.98 -12.99 -11.91
N ARG A 90 -24.64 -14.00 -12.49
CA ARG A 90 -26.11 -14.01 -12.66
C ARG A 90 -26.86 -14.74 -11.54
N SER A 91 -26.23 -15.72 -10.90
CA SER A 91 -26.86 -16.55 -9.89
C SER A 91 -26.05 -16.58 -8.61
N ARG A 92 -26.60 -15.93 -7.58
CA ARG A 92 -26.08 -16.03 -6.22
C ARG A 92 -26.06 -17.46 -5.71
N LYS A 93 -27.09 -18.25 -6.02
CA LYS A 93 -27.19 -19.66 -5.63
C LYS A 93 -26.06 -20.49 -6.24
N PHE A 94 -25.71 -20.24 -7.50
CA PHE A 94 -24.58 -20.88 -8.15
C PHE A 94 -23.25 -20.41 -7.56
N ALA A 95 -23.09 -19.12 -7.29
CA ALA A 95 -21.90 -18.58 -6.61
C ALA A 95 -21.68 -19.22 -5.23
N GLU A 96 -22.75 -19.43 -4.46
CA GLU A 96 -22.73 -20.06 -3.12
C GLU A 96 -22.46 -21.58 -3.17
N SER A 97 -22.43 -22.19 -4.36
CA SER A 97 -22.07 -23.62 -4.53
C SER A 97 -20.56 -23.90 -4.50
N VAL A 98 -19.75 -22.86 -4.29
CA VAL A 98 -18.30 -22.97 -4.12
C VAL A 98 -17.94 -23.90 -2.95
N SER A 99 -16.76 -24.50 -3.01
CA SER A 99 -16.27 -25.42 -1.97
C SER A 99 -14.74 -25.38 -1.87
N ALA A 100 -14.18 -25.97 -0.81
CA ALA A 100 -12.74 -26.07 -0.61
C ALA A 100 -12.02 -26.74 -1.80
N ASP A 101 -12.67 -27.70 -2.48
CA ASP A 101 -12.14 -28.37 -3.68
C ASP A 101 -11.79 -27.38 -4.81
N CYS A 102 -12.48 -26.23 -4.87
CA CYS A 102 -12.21 -25.19 -5.86
C CYS A 102 -10.84 -24.54 -5.66
N LEU A 103 -10.33 -24.47 -4.42
CA LEU A 103 -9.09 -23.79 -4.09
C LEU A 103 -7.90 -24.46 -4.78
N THR A 104 -7.84 -25.79 -4.74
CA THR A 104 -6.79 -26.55 -5.43
C THR A 104 -6.82 -26.32 -6.93
N LEU A 105 -8.00 -26.25 -7.53
CA LEU A 105 -8.17 -25.99 -8.97
C LEU A 105 -7.74 -24.57 -9.34
N PHE A 106 -8.13 -23.56 -8.56
CA PHE A 106 -7.70 -22.18 -8.78
C PHE A 106 -6.18 -22.04 -8.69
N ARG A 107 -5.55 -22.61 -7.66
CA ARG A 107 -4.08 -22.59 -7.53
C ARG A 107 -3.38 -23.27 -8.72
N ALA A 108 -3.97 -24.33 -9.28
CA ALA A 108 -3.45 -24.96 -10.49
C ALA A 108 -3.62 -24.05 -11.72
N LEU A 109 -4.78 -23.39 -11.87
CA LEU A 109 -5.07 -22.46 -12.96
C LEU A 109 -4.17 -21.22 -12.94
N LEU A 110 -3.79 -20.71 -11.76
CA LEU A 110 -2.85 -19.58 -11.62
C LEU A 110 -1.47 -19.85 -12.26
N ARG A 111 -1.09 -21.13 -12.36
CA ARG A 111 0.17 -21.56 -12.98
C ARG A 111 0.12 -21.59 -14.51
N ILE A 112 -1.03 -21.26 -15.12
CA ILE A 112 -1.22 -21.21 -16.57
C ILE A 112 -1.36 -19.74 -17.01
N PRO A 113 -0.26 -19.09 -17.50
CA PRO A 113 -0.27 -17.67 -17.84
C PRO A 113 -1.37 -17.26 -18.84
N GLU A 114 -1.69 -18.14 -19.81
CA GLU A 114 -2.66 -17.87 -20.88
C GLU A 114 -4.12 -17.80 -20.41
N LEU A 115 -4.38 -18.23 -19.16
CA LEU A 115 -5.71 -18.27 -18.53
C LEU A 115 -5.82 -17.32 -17.32
N ARG A 116 -4.75 -16.59 -16.97
CA ARG A 116 -4.70 -15.75 -15.77
C ARG A 116 -5.83 -14.74 -15.70
N THR A 117 -6.05 -13.97 -16.77
CA THR A 117 -7.11 -12.94 -16.81
C THR A 117 -8.49 -13.53 -16.49
N GLU A 118 -8.86 -14.64 -17.11
CA GLU A 118 -10.14 -15.30 -16.82
C GLU A 118 -10.17 -15.96 -15.42
N THR A 119 -9.04 -16.45 -14.94
CA THR A 119 -8.91 -17.04 -13.60
C THR A 119 -9.11 -15.97 -12.52
N PHE A 120 -8.48 -14.81 -12.68
CA PHE A 120 -8.65 -13.67 -11.77
C PHE A 120 -10.09 -13.14 -11.82
N ALA A 121 -10.69 -13.02 -13.00
CA ALA A 121 -12.10 -12.65 -13.13
C ALA A 121 -13.04 -13.63 -12.39
N ALA A 122 -12.76 -14.93 -12.46
CA ALA A 122 -13.51 -15.96 -11.72
C ALA A 122 -13.33 -15.85 -10.20
N LEU A 123 -12.09 -15.62 -9.74
CA LEU A 123 -11.79 -15.39 -8.32
C LEU A 123 -12.52 -14.16 -7.78
N VAL A 124 -12.55 -13.06 -8.53
CA VAL A 124 -13.31 -11.84 -8.16
C VAL A 124 -14.81 -12.12 -8.09
N ALA A 125 -15.38 -12.79 -9.10
CA ALA A 125 -16.80 -13.14 -9.11
C ALA A 125 -17.21 -14.03 -7.92
N LEU A 126 -16.30 -14.88 -7.46
CA LEU A 126 -16.52 -15.81 -6.35
C LEU A 126 -16.01 -15.31 -4.99
N ALA A 127 -15.35 -14.15 -4.91
CA ALA A 127 -14.61 -13.70 -3.73
C ALA A 127 -15.45 -13.76 -2.44
N ARG A 128 -16.69 -13.25 -2.49
CA ARG A 128 -17.63 -13.25 -1.36
C ARG A 128 -17.97 -14.66 -0.89
N SER A 129 -18.37 -15.52 -1.82
CA SER A 129 -18.77 -16.90 -1.51
C SER A 129 -17.57 -17.72 -1.02
N MET A 130 -16.40 -17.55 -1.64
CA MET A 130 -15.17 -18.22 -1.22
C MET A 130 -14.77 -17.83 0.19
N ARG A 131 -14.83 -16.55 0.55
CA ARG A 131 -14.55 -16.12 1.93
C ARG A 131 -15.48 -16.80 2.93
N ILE A 132 -16.78 -16.82 2.64
CA ILE A 132 -17.78 -17.37 3.57
C ILE A 132 -17.60 -18.89 3.74
N VAL A 133 -17.37 -19.62 2.64
CA VAL A 133 -17.32 -21.08 2.66
C VAL A 133 -15.94 -21.62 3.04
N CYS A 134 -14.88 -20.95 2.59
CA CYS A 134 -13.51 -21.45 2.65
C CYS A 134 -12.60 -20.62 3.57
N GLY A 135 -13.10 -19.57 4.22
CA GLY A 135 -12.26 -18.63 4.97
C GLY A 135 -11.48 -19.23 6.15
N LEU A 136 -11.86 -20.43 6.62
CA LEU A 136 -11.16 -21.15 7.69
C LEU A 136 -10.20 -22.24 7.16
N GLU A 137 -10.08 -22.39 5.85
CA GLU A 137 -9.21 -23.39 5.23
C GLU A 137 -7.80 -22.83 5.02
N ASP A 138 -6.76 -23.54 5.47
CA ASP A 138 -5.35 -23.15 5.25
C ASP A 138 -5.03 -22.94 3.76
N SER A 139 -5.70 -23.70 2.89
CA SER A 139 -5.55 -23.60 1.45
C SER A 139 -6.12 -22.31 0.86
N TYR A 140 -7.05 -21.64 1.54
CA TYR A 140 -7.56 -20.32 1.17
C TYR A 140 -6.53 -19.24 1.49
N ALA A 141 -5.93 -19.27 2.70
CA ALA A 141 -4.82 -18.39 3.05
C ALA A 141 -3.63 -18.58 2.09
N THR A 142 -3.30 -19.82 1.75
CA THR A 142 -2.22 -20.11 0.78
C THR A 142 -2.55 -19.54 -0.62
N LEU A 143 -3.80 -19.67 -1.08
CA LEU A 143 -4.22 -19.07 -2.34
C LEU A 143 -4.11 -17.54 -2.30
N LEU A 144 -4.52 -16.91 -1.19
CA LEU A 144 -4.40 -15.46 -1.01
C LEU A 144 -2.93 -15.01 -1.05
N GLY A 145 -2.03 -15.71 -0.35
CA GLY A 145 -0.58 -15.47 -0.39
C GLY A 145 -0.02 -15.52 -1.82
N GLU A 146 -0.39 -16.56 -2.59
CA GLU A 146 0.00 -16.67 -4.00
C GLU A 146 -0.52 -15.49 -4.85
N LEU A 147 -1.75 -15.02 -4.61
CA LEU A 147 -2.36 -13.91 -5.35
C LEU A 147 -1.67 -12.57 -5.07
N VAL A 148 -1.36 -12.27 -3.81
CA VAL A 148 -0.71 -11.00 -3.45
C VAL A 148 0.73 -10.94 -3.93
N LEU A 149 1.46 -12.07 -3.88
CA LEU A 149 2.81 -12.15 -4.45
C LEU A 149 2.80 -12.06 -5.98
N LEU A 150 1.77 -12.59 -6.64
CA LEU A 150 1.61 -12.41 -8.09
C LEU A 150 1.39 -10.93 -8.45
N TRP A 151 0.69 -10.16 -7.64
CA TRP A 151 0.47 -8.73 -7.89
C TRP A 151 1.79 -7.94 -7.95
N GLU A 152 2.74 -8.26 -7.07
CA GLU A 152 4.10 -7.68 -7.03
C GLU A 152 4.99 -8.14 -8.19
N SER A 153 4.66 -9.27 -8.82
CA SER A 153 5.49 -9.83 -9.88
C SER A 153 5.52 -8.93 -11.12
N GLN A 154 6.71 -8.78 -11.70
CA GLN A 154 6.90 -8.08 -12.98
C GLN A 154 6.25 -8.83 -14.16
N ASP A 155 5.95 -10.12 -14.00
CA ASP A 155 5.36 -10.98 -15.04
C ASP A 155 3.84 -10.79 -15.20
N VAL A 156 3.22 -9.95 -14.36
CA VAL A 156 1.79 -9.67 -14.41
C VAL A 156 1.54 -8.33 -15.11
N ILE A 157 0.61 -8.32 -16.07
CA ILE A 157 0.22 -7.11 -16.81
C ILE A 157 -0.77 -6.26 -15.99
N ASP A 158 -0.86 -4.96 -16.28
CA ASP A 158 -1.66 -4.02 -15.48
C ASP A 158 -3.15 -4.37 -15.42
N SER A 159 -3.72 -4.97 -16.47
CA SER A 159 -5.10 -5.44 -16.44
C SER A 159 -5.32 -6.57 -15.45
N ASP A 160 -4.32 -7.45 -15.29
CA ASP A 160 -4.37 -8.54 -14.33
C ASP A 160 -4.14 -8.03 -12.90
N ARG A 161 -3.22 -7.07 -12.71
CA ARG A 161 -3.09 -6.36 -11.43
C ARG A 161 -4.40 -5.71 -11.00
N SER A 162 -5.15 -5.14 -11.94
CA SER A 162 -6.47 -4.54 -11.67
C SER A 162 -7.48 -5.56 -11.14
N TRP A 163 -7.49 -6.79 -11.68
CA TRP A 163 -8.34 -7.86 -11.16
C TRP A 163 -7.95 -8.30 -9.75
N LEU A 164 -6.65 -8.44 -9.48
CA LEU A 164 -6.12 -8.76 -8.17
C LEU A 164 -6.43 -7.67 -7.14
N SER A 165 -6.26 -6.39 -7.51
CA SER A 165 -6.67 -5.24 -6.70
C SER A 165 -8.18 -5.25 -6.44
N ALA A 166 -9.02 -5.59 -7.42
CA ALA A 166 -10.46 -5.72 -7.24
C ALA A 166 -10.83 -6.85 -6.26
N PHE A 167 -10.12 -7.98 -6.31
CA PHE A 167 -10.29 -9.08 -5.36
C PHE A 167 -10.00 -8.62 -3.92
N VAL A 168 -8.85 -7.97 -3.71
CA VAL A 168 -8.45 -7.44 -2.39
C VAL A 168 -9.41 -6.33 -1.91
N SER A 169 -9.86 -5.46 -2.82
CA SER A 169 -10.83 -4.40 -2.53
C SER A 169 -12.13 -4.96 -1.94
N ILE A 170 -12.71 -6.01 -2.54
CA ILE A 170 -13.92 -6.67 -1.99
C ILE A 170 -13.71 -7.09 -0.53
N HIS A 171 -12.56 -7.68 -0.22
CA HIS A 171 -12.25 -8.10 1.15
C HIS A 171 -12.02 -6.93 2.09
N LEU A 172 -11.27 -5.90 1.67
CA LEU A 172 -11.04 -4.71 2.47
C LEU A 172 -12.34 -3.98 2.83
N GLU A 173 -13.31 -3.93 1.91
CA GLU A 173 -14.59 -3.24 2.11
C GLU A 173 -15.58 -4.06 2.96
N GLU A 174 -15.65 -5.37 2.72
CA GLU A 174 -16.72 -6.20 3.29
C GLU A 174 -16.30 -7.07 4.49
N ASP A 175 -15.00 -7.27 4.71
CA ASP A 175 -14.49 -8.04 5.85
C ASP A 175 -13.86 -7.10 6.88
N TYR A 176 -14.51 -6.99 8.04
CA TYR A 176 -14.06 -6.13 9.12
C TYR A 176 -12.74 -6.58 9.74
N GLY A 177 -12.35 -7.84 9.59
CA GLY A 177 -11.16 -8.43 10.20
C GLY A 177 -10.10 -8.85 9.19
N PHE A 178 -10.21 -8.42 7.93
CA PHE A 178 -9.39 -8.94 6.83
C PHE A 178 -7.89 -8.83 7.11
N LEU A 179 -7.39 -7.61 7.33
CA LEU A 179 -5.95 -7.39 7.53
C LEU A 179 -5.44 -8.10 8.79
N SER A 180 -6.24 -8.10 9.86
CA SER A 180 -5.87 -8.78 11.10
C SER A 180 -5.82 -10.30 10.96
N SER A 181 -6.71 -10.88 10.15
CA SER A 181 -6.72 -12.33 9.91
C SER A 181 -5.54 -12.73 9.02
N CYS A 182 -5.34 -11.99 7.93
CA CYS A 182 -4.21 -12.18 7.03
C CYS A 182 -2.85 -12.02 7.73
N PHE A 183 -2.72 -11.13 8.72
CA PHE A 183 -1.49 -11.01 9.52
C PHE A 183 -1.18 -12.28 10.33
N GLY A 184 -2.22 -13.03 10.75
CA GLY A 184 -2.07 -14.30 11.45
C GLY A 184 -1.77 -15.48 10.51
N ASP A 185 -2.32 -15.43 9.29
CA ASP A 185 -2.32 -16.58 8.37
C ASP A 185 -1.23 -16.51 7.28
N LEU A 186 -0.78 -15.32 6.91
CA LEU A 186 0.22 -15.10 5.87
C LEU A 186 1.64 -14.96 6.43
N SER A 187 2.64 -15.27 5.60
CA SER A 187 4.03 -14.93 5.90
C SER A 187 4.26 -13.41 5.91
N CYS A 188 5.40 -12.97 6.47
CA CYS A 188 5.70 -11.55 6.57
C CYS A 188 5.79 -10.85 5.20
N ASP A 189 6.33 -11.52 4.18
CA ASP A 189 6.49 -10.98 2.83
C ASP A 189 5.14 -10.93 2.10
N GLU A 190 4.33 -12.00 2.21
CA GLU A 190 2.96 -12.02 1.66
C GLU A 190 2.10 -10.93 2.30
N PHE A 191 2.22 -10.72 3.60
CA PHE A 191 1.47 -9.68 4.29
C PHE A 191 1.96 -8.26 3.92
N ALA A 192 3.26 -8.07 3.70
CA ALA A 192 3.79 -6.80 3.19
C ALA A 192 3.23 -6.50 1.78
N ALA A 193 3.21 -7.48 0.88
CA ALA A 193 2.59 -7.37 -0.44
C ALA A 193 1.08 -7.05 -0.36
N LEU A 194 0.36 -7.69 0.57
CA LEU A 194 -1.06 -7.37 0.80
C LEU A 194 -1.26 -5.91 1.23
N LEU A 195 -0.42 -5.40 2.14
CA LEU A 195 -0.48 -4.00 2.56
C LEU A 195 -0.13 -3.04 1.43
N HIS A 196 0.79 -3.40 0.53
CA HIS A 196 1.08 -2.59 -0.65
C HIS A 196 -0.14 -2.48 -1.58
N ILE A 197 -0.85 -3.58 -1.83
CA ILE A 197 -2.11 -3.54 -2.59
C ILE A 197 -3.14 -2.63 -1.90
N ALA A 198 -3.27 -2.76 -0.58
CA ALA A 198 -4.19 -1.94 0.22
C ALA A 198 -3.81 -0.45 0.17
N GLU A 199 -2.52 -0.12 0.21
CA GLU A 199 -2.00 1.24 0.06
C GLU A 199 -2.40 1.83 -1.30
N VAL A 200 -2.14 1.12 -2.40
CA VAL A 200 -2.52 1.56 -3.74
C VAL A 200 -4.02 1.75 -3.88
N LEU A 201 -4.82 0.84 -3.32
CA LEU A 201 -6.28 0.95 -3.31
C LEU A 201 -6.79 2.14 -2.48
N MET A 202 -6.05 2.55 -1.45
CA MET A 202 -6.38 3.69 -0.60
C MET A 202 -5.91 5.03 -1.19
N ASP A 203 -4.88 5.05 -2.03
CA ASP A 203 -4.43 6.27 -2.72
C ASP A 203 -5.19 6.51 -4.03
N SER A 204 -5.62 5.44 -4.72
CA SER A 204 -6.31 5.55 -6.02
C SER A 204 -7.78 6.00 -5.88
N SER A 205 -8.13 7.08 -6.60
CA SER A 205 -9.51 7.46 -6.88
C SER A 205 -9.84 7.18 -8.33
N HIS A 206 -10.61 6.13 -8.62
CA HIS A 206 -11.10 5.86 -9.98
C HIS A 206 -12.51 6.41 -10.13
N ALA A 207 -12.70 7.39 -11.04
CA ALA A 207 -14.00 7.96 -11.37
C ALA A 207 -14.81 8.45 -10.14
N GLU A 208 -14.12 9.11 -9.18
CA GLU A 208 -14.67 9.60 -7.90
C GLU A 208 -15.11 8.50 -6.91
N VAL A 209 -14.98 7.22 -7.27
CA VAL A 209 -15.18 6.09 -6.36
C VAL A 209 -13.84 5.70 -5.77
N VAL A 210 -13.72 5.91 -4.47
CA VAL A 210 -12.54 5.53 -3.68
C VAL A 210 -12.86 4.27 -2.91
N THR A 211 -11.92 3.32 -2.85
CA THR A 211 -12.07 2.09 -2.06
C THR A 211 -12.42 2.43 -0.62
N LYS A 212 -13.52 1.87 -0.11
CA LYS A 212 -14.04 2.13 1.25
C LYS A 212 -13.65 1.03 2.21
N ALA A 213 -12.37 0.94 2.53
CA ALA A 213 -11.88 -0.03 3.48
C ALA A 213 -12.66 0.05 4.80
N HIS A 214 -13.04 -1.10 5.33
CA HIS A 214 -13.72 -1.18 6.62
C HIS A 214 -12.84 -0.55 7.71
N SER A 215 -13.46 0.24 8.59
CA SER A 215 -12.74 1.07 9.56
C SER A 215 -11.83 0.28 10.51
N ASN A 216 -12.22 -0.95 10.87
CA ASN A 216 -11.39 -1.89 11.63
C ASN A 216 -10.07 -2.28 10.91
N ASN A 217 -10.04 -2.37 9.57
CA ASN A 217 -8.80 -2.62 8.83
C ASN A 217 -7.86 -1.40 8.94
N ILE A 218 -8.41 -0.19 8.99
CA ILE A 218 -7.62 1.04 9.23
C ILE A 218 -7.10 1.08 10.67
N SER A 219 -7.92 0.71 11.66
CA SER A 219 -7.48 0.56 13.05
C SER A 219 -6.33 -0.44 13.17
N PHE A 220 -6.46 -1.57 12.49
CA PHE A 220 -5.45 -2.60 12.51
C PHE A 220 -4.10 -2.07 12.01
N CYS A 221 -4.06 -1.22 10.99
CA CYS A 221 -2.81 -0.59 10.55
C CYS A 221 -2.14 0.22 11.67
N ALA A 222 -2.91 0.94 12.49
CA ALA A 222 -2.36 1.67 13.63
C ALA A 222 -1.88 0.73 14.74
N ASP A 223 -2.66 -0.28 15.09
CA ASP A 223 -2.30 -1.27 16.11
C ASP A 223 -1.09 -2.13 15.67
N LEU A 224 -0.93 -2.34 14.36
CA LEU A 224 0.22 -3.01 13.76
C LEU A 224 1.52 -2.21 13.95
N LEU A 225 1.49 -0.88 13.81
CA LEU A 225 2.65 -0.04 14.09
C LEU A 225 3.10 -0.22 15.54
N GLU A 226 2.16 -0.16 16.49
CA GLU A 226 2.44 -0.36 17.93
C GLU A 226 3.07 -1.73 18.17
N ARG A 227 2.51 -2.77 17.54
CA ARG A 227 3.03 -4.14 17.63
C ARG A 227 4.43 -4.26 17.06
N ILE A 228 4.70 -3.75 15.86
CA ILE A 228 6.01 -3.89 15.22
C ILE A 228 7.08 -3.15 16.03
N VAL A 229 6.81 -1.92 16.49
CA VAL A 229 7.75 -1.16 17.33
C VAL A 229 8.02 -1.89 18.66
N HIS A 230 6.99 -2.48 19.26
CA HIS A 230 7.16 -3.32 20.44
C HIS A 230 8.06 -4.52 20.14
N ASP A 231 7.80 -5.25 19.05
CA ASP A 231 8.58 -6.42 18.64
C ASP A 231 10.06 -6.07 18.41
N PHE A 232 10.39 -4.87 17.91
CA PHE A 232 11.78 -4.41 17.79
C PHE A 232 12.51 -4.24 19.14
N GLY A 233 11.78 -4.06 20.24
CA GLY A 233 12.37 -4.14 21.59
C GLY A 233 12.74 -5.55 22.02
N GLU A 234 12.15 -6.54 21.36
CA GLU A 234 12.46 -7.96 21.50
C GLU A 234 13.45 -8.42 20.41
N VAL A 235 13.83 -9.69 20.44
CA VAL A 235 14.75 -10.25 19.43
C VAL A 235 14.00 -10.52 18.12
N VAL A 236 13.98 -9.55 17.20
CA VAL A 236 13.52 -9.74 15.82
C VAL A 236 14.62 -10.34 14.96
N SER A 237 14.35 -11.51 14.35
CA SER A 237 15.23 -12.17 13.38
C SER A 237 15.52 -11.24 12.21
N HIS A 238 16.76 -11.26 11.71
CA HIS A 238 17.21 -10.42 10.61
C HIS A 238 16.30 -10.54 9.36
N GLU A 239 15.83 -11.75 9.05
CA GLU A 239 14.96 -12.04 7.91
C GLU A 239 13.61 -11.30 7.97
N ARG A 240 13.08 -11.04 9.17
CA ARG A 240 11.78 -10.37 9.36
C ARG A 240 11.88 -8.85 9.40
N ARG A 241 13.09 -8.30 9.57
CA ARG A 241 13.29 -6.86 9.75
C ARG A 241 12.87 -6.09 8.50
N LEU A 242 13.29 -6.54 7.32
CA LEU A 242 12.97 -5.87 6.06
C LEU A 242 11.45 -5.82 5.84
N ALA A 243 10.78 -6.98 5.93
CA ALA A 243 9.33 -7.06 5.83
C ALA A 243 8.61 -6.19 6.86
N TYR A 244 9.13 -6.06 8.09
CA TYR A 244 8.59 -5.14 9.09
C TYR A 244 8.74 -3.66 8.68
N ILE A 245 9.86 -3.26 8.07
CA ILE A 245 10.02 -1.89 7.55
C ILE A 245 9.04 -1.62 6.41
N GLU A 246 8.81 -2.59 5.51
CA GLU A 246 7.81 -2.50 4.45
C GLU A 246 6.40 -2.39 5.03
N GLN A 247 6.03 -3.26 5.96
CA GLN A 247 4.74 -3.24 6.64
C GLN A 247 4.50 -1.91 7.38
N ILE A 248 5.51 -1.36 8.06
CA ILE A 248 5.44 -0.02 8.66
C ILE A 248 5.16 1.02 7.57
N THR A 249 5.92 0.98 6.47
CA THR A 249 5.82 1.96 5.38
C THR A 249 4.41 1.99 4.80
N TYR A 250 3.89 0.83 4.38
CA TYR A 250 2.56 0.73 3.79
C TYR A 250 1.44 1.06 4.81
N SER A 251 1.59 0.65 6.07
CA SER A 251 0.62 1.00 7.12
C SER A 251 0.54 2.52 7.34
N ILE A 252 1.69 3.21 7.35
CA ILE A 252 1.73 4.66 7.47
C ILE A 252 1.07 5.33 6.26
N GLU A 253 1.31 4.84 5.04
CA GLU A 253 0.68 5.40 3.84
C GLU A 253 -0.84 5.18 3.83
N ILE A 254 -1.32 3.99 4.24
CA ILE A 254 -2.75 3.72 4.42
C ILE A 254 -3.36 4.70 5.43
N LEU A 255 -2.70 4.91 6.57
CA LEU A 255 -3.16 5.85 7.60
C LEU A 255 -3.12 7.30 7.11
N ALA A 256 -2.11 7.69 6.31
CA ALA A 256 -2.02 9.01 5.71
C ALA A 256 -3.18 9.29 4.76
N SER A 257 -3.55 8.31 3.93
CA SER A 257 -4.70 8.39 3.01
C SER A 257 -6.03 8.38 3.77
N ALA A 258 -6.17 7.54 4.81
CA ALA A 258 -7.35 7.52 5.66
C ALA A 258 -7.55 8.85 6.42
N ALA A 259 -6.47 9.51 6.83
CA ALA A 259 -6.53 10.78 7.56
C ALA A 259 -7.16 11.93 6.76
N LEU A 260 -7.17 11.85 5.43
CA LEU A 260 -7.84 12.82 4.55
C LEU A 260 -9.35 12.58 4.43
N ARG A 261 -9.85 11.41 4.84
CA ARG A 261 -11.27 11.04 4.75
C ARG A 261 -11.93 11.12 6.12
N ASP A 262 -11.92 12.32 6.69
CA ASP A 262 -12.38 12.59 8.07
C ASP A 262 -13.83 12.12 8.31
N SER A 263 -14.72 12.26 7.32
CA SER A 263 -16.10 11.78 7.42
C SER A 263 -16.24 10.26 7.62
N GLU A 264 -15.24 9.48 7.21
CA GLU A 264 -15.26 8.02 7.25
C GLU A 264 -14.52 7.46 8.48
N TYR A 265 -13.36 8.01 8.84
CA TYR A 265 -12.44 7.37 9.80
C TYR A 265 -12.15 8.17 11.08
N SER A 266 -12.66 9.39 11.22
CA SER A 266 -12.29 10.30 12.32
C SER A 266 -12.73 9.85 13.71
N THR A 267 -13.98 9.40 13.83
CA THR A 267 -14.68 9.28 15.12
C THR A 267 -14.25 8.08 15.96
N GLN A 268 -13.71 7.03 15.34
CA GLN A 268 -13.38 5.77 16.03
C GLN A 268 -11.88 5.50 16.15
N PHE A 269 -11.03 6.04 15.26
CA PHE A 269 -9.63 5.60 15.17
C PHE A 269 -8.63 6.75 15.09
N LEU A 270 -8.88 7.76 14.25
CA LEU A 270 -7.90 8.82 14.00
C LEU A 270 -7.79 9.86 15.12
N GLY A 271 -8.72 9.89 16.09
CA GLY A 271 -8.64 10.76 17.27
C GLY A 271 -7.68 10.29 18.36
N ARG A 272 -6.96 9.18 18.17
CA ARG A 272 -6.02 8.59 19.14
C ARG A 272 -4.63 9.27 19.05
N PRO A 273 -4.17 9.98 20.11
CA PRO A 273 -2.83 10.59 20.12
C PRO A 273 -1.70 9.58 19.87
N ALA A 274 -1.82 8.37 20.41
CA ALA A 274 -0.80 7.32 20.28
C ALA A 274 -0.39 7.04 18.82
N VAL A 275 -1.31 7.15 17.87
CA VAL A 275 -1.05 6.89 16.44
C VAL A 275 -0.12 7.93 15.84
N VAL A 276 -0.33 9.22 16.11
CA VAL A 276 0.59 10.25 15.61
C VAL A 276 1.92 10.20 16.36
N GLU A 277 1.90 9.87 17.66
CA GLU A 277 3.10 9.75 18.47
C GLU A 277 4.03 8.64 17.98
N ILE A 278 3.49 7.46 17.64
CA ILE A 278 4.31 6.36 17.12
C ILE A 278 4.87 6.66 15.74
N ILE A 279 4.11 7.34 14.87
CA ILE A 279 4.61 7.75 13.55
C ILE A 279 5.75 8.78 13.71
N VAL A 280 5.69 9.66 14.69
CA VAL A 280 6.78 10.58 15.02
C VAL A 280 8.02 9.82 15.54
N ASP A 281 7.82 8.81 16.38
CA ASP A 281 8.91 7.97 16.87
C ASP A 281 9.57 7.17 15.71
N ILE A 282 8.78 6.67 14.76
CA ILE A 282 9.28 6.02 13.52
C ILE A 282 10.06 7.01 12.65
N LEU A 283 9.55 8.24 12.44
CA LEU A 283 10.27 9.27 11.69
C LEU A 283 11.61 9.61 12.33
N GLU A 284 11.66 9.76 13.65
CA GLU A 284 12.90 10.03 14.37
C GLU A 284 13.88 8.84 14.28
N SER A 285 13.42 7.59 14.29
CA SER A 285 14.28 6.42 14.01
C SER A 285 14.88 6.46 12.59
N VAL A 286 14.13 6.92 11.59
CA VAL A 286 14.63 7.10 10.21
C VAL A 286 15.67 8.21 10.14
N LEU A 287 15.42 9.34 10.82
CA LEU A 287 16.37 10.45 10.90
C LEU A 287 17.64 10.06 11.68
N ASP A 288 17.52 9.25 12.72
CA ASP A 288 18.66 8.71 13.47
C ASP A 288 19.50 7.77 12.59
N ALA A 289 18.87 6.92 11.79
CA ALA A 289 19.56 6.05 10.83
C ALA A 289 20.34 6.88 9.78
N GLN A 290 19.71 7.94 9.26
CA GLN A 290 20.37 8.88 8.35
C GLN A 290 21.54 9.60 9.03
N TRP A 291 21.36 10.05 10.29
CA TRP A 291 22.41 10.71 11.06
C TRP A 291 23.61 9.78 11.28
N LEU A 292 23.38 8.50 11.58
CA LEU A 292 24.45 7.51 11.75
C LEU A 292 25.30 7.36 10.49
N ASP A 293 24.67 7.28 9.31
CA ASP A 293 25.38 7.23 8.03
C ASP A 293 26.19 8.50 7.77
N GLU A 294 25.58 9.69 7.94
CA GLU A 294 26.26 10.98 7.74
C GLU A 294 27.49 11.14 8.67
N ASN A 295 27.43 10.62 9.90
CA ASN A 295 28.54 10.69 10.85
C ASN A 295 29.65 9.67 10.57
N GLU A 296 29.32 8.48 10.05
CA GLU A 296 30.33 7.52 9.60
C GLU A 296 31.07 8.06 8.37
N GLU A 297 30.36 8.62 7.38
CA GLU A 297 30.97 9.27 6.22
C GLU A 297 31.89 10.45 6.59
N GLN A 298 31.53 11.21 7.63
CA GLN A 298 32.40 12.28 8.16
C GLN A 298 33.66 11.74 8.83
N LYS A 299 33.58 10.61 9.56
CA LYS A 299 34.73 9.97 10.20
C LYS A 299 35.69 9.36 9.17
N ASP A 300 35.15 8.80 8.10
CA ASP A 300 35.92 8.18 7.02
C ASP A 300 36.52 9.21 6.04
N GLY A 301 36.23 10.51 6.24
CA GLY A 301 36.83 11.61 5.48
C GLY A 301 36.30 11.76 4.05
N THR A 302 35.20 11.10 3.70
CA THR A 302 34.59 11.11 2.37
C THR A 302 33.91 12.44 2.04
N LEU A 303 33.47 13.20 3.05
CA LEU A 303 32.92 14.54 2.89
C LEU A 303 34.04 15.60 2.95
N GLN A 304 34.47 16.07 1.78
CA GLN A 304 35.38 17.22 1.68
C GLN A 304 34.73 18.45 2.33
N ALA A 305 35.31 18.92 3.44
CA ALA A 305 34.95 20.21 4.01
C ALA A 305 35.26 21.29 2.95
N HIS A 306 34.22 21.91 2.40
CA HIS A 306 34.41 23.13 1.62
C HIS A 306 35.07 24.17 2.53
N VAL A 307 36.29 24.58 2.17
CA VAL A 307 37.14 25.52 2.93
C VAL A 307 36.41 26.82 3.28
N ASP A 308 35.37 27.14 2.51
CA ASP A 308 34.56 28.35 2.61
C ASP A 308 33.30 28.24 3.48
N ARG A 309 32.92 27.05 3.97
CA ARG A 309 31.74 26.88 4.84
C ARG A 309 32.13 26.86 6.31
N PRO A 310 31.33 27.48 7.20
CA PRO A 310 31.51 27.30 8.64
C PRO A 310 31.53 25.80 8.97
N PRO A 311 32.36 25.36 9.94
CA PRO A 311 32.35 23.97 10.37
C PRO A 311 30.92 23.58 10.77
N LYS A 312 30.39 22.51 10.15
CA LYS A 312 29.06 21.98 10.49
C LYS A 312 29.11 21.60 11.97
N VAL A 313 28.31 22.28 12.80
CA VAL A 313 28.16 21.90 14.21
C VAL A 313 27.62 20.47 14.21
N PRO A 314 28.23 19.53 14.95
CA PRO A 314 27.74 18.15 15.01
C PRO A 314 26.28 18.18 15.46
N GLU A 315 25.38 17.64 14.63
CA GLU A 315 23.99 17.47 15.03
C GLU A 315 23.96 16.51 16.23
N ILE A 316 23.23 16.89 17.29
CA ILE A 316 23.11 16.05 18.48
C ILE A 316 22.11 14.94 18.17
N ARG A 317 22.56 13.69 18.35
CA ARG A 317 21.72 12.49 18.23
C ARG A 317 20.48 12.62 19.13
N CYS A 318 19.32 12.16 18.66
CA CYS A 318 18.09 12.22 19.43
C CYS A 318 18.19 11.29 20.66
N VAL A 319 18.24 11.89 21.86
CA VAL A 319 18.39 11.15 23.14
C VAL A 319 17.27 10.13 23.33
N ARG A 320 16.04 10.46 22.90
CA ARG A 320 14.89 9.55 23.01
C ARG A 320 15.09 8.25 22.21
N ILE A 321 15.68 8.34 21.02
CA ILE A 321 15.95 7.16 20.19
C ILE A 321 17.09 6.34 20.80
N HIS A 322 18.15 7.00 21.25
CA HIS A 322 19.28 6.35 21.90
C HIS A 322 18.90 5.59 23.18
N ASP A 323 18.06 6.18 24.03
CA ASP A 323 17.71 5.62 25.33
C ASP A 323 16.56 4.59 25.27
N CYS A 324 15.89 4.48 24.13
CA CYS A 324 14.80 3.54 23.91
C CYS A 324 15.27 2.34 23.07
N PRO A 325 15.42 1.13 23.65
CA PRO A 325 15.91 -0.04 22.94
C PRO A 325 15.10 -0.37 21.68
N GLN A 326 13.77 -0.26 21.76
CA GLN A 326 12.85 -0.47 20.63
C GLN A 326 13.21 0.44 19.45
N LEU A 327 13.35 1.75 19.71
CA LEU A 327 13.56 2.75 18.67
C LEU A 327 14.98 2.72 18.13
N SER A 328 15.97 2.38 18.96
CA SER A 328 17.34 2.15 18.52
C SER A 328 17.45 0.91 17.63
N ALA A 329 16.73 -0.18 17.95
CA ALA A 329 16.68 -1.39 17.14
C ALA A 329 15.96 -1.14 15.81
N LEU A 330 14.85 -0.40 15.83
CA LEU A 330 14.16 0.05 14.62
C LEU A 330 15.08 0.93 13.76
N SER A 331 15.80 1.88 14.36
CA SER A 331 16.75 2.73 13.63
C SER A 331 17.84 1.92 12.94
N ALA A 332 18.41 0.92 13.62
CA ALA A 332 19.38 0.00 13.02
C ALA A 332 18.77 -0.79 11.85
N ALA A 333 17.55 -1.32 12.01
CA ALA A 333 16.87 -2.04 10.94
C ALA A 333 16.55 -1.15 9.72
N VAL A 334 16.12 0.09 9.96
CA VAL A 334 15.94 1.09 8.90
C VAL A 334 17.25 1.38 8.20
N ARG A 335 18.35 1.53 8.95
CA ARG A 335 19.68 1.79 8.40
C ARG A 335 20.13 0.69 7.45
N ASP A 336 19.88 -0.57 7.82
CA ASP A 336 20.22 -1.77 7.04
C ASP A 336 19.29 -1.99 5.82
N SER A 337 18.20 -1.22 5.71
CA SER A 337 17.22 -1.35 4.63
C SER A 337 17.65 -0.62 3.34
N PRO A 338 17.12 -1.03 2.17
CA PRO A 338 17.38 -0.34 0.91
C PRO A 338 17.09 1.17 0.99
N MET A 339 17.95 1.99 0.37
CA MET A 339 17.84 3.44 0.43
C MET A 339 16.49 3.96 -0.07
N GLU A 340 15.93 3.33 -1.12
CA GLU A 340 14.61 3.70 -1.66
C GLU A 340 13.48 3.48 -0.66
N LEU A 341 13.53 2.37 0.10
CA LEU A 341 12.55 2.08 1.16
C LEU A 341 12.68 3.08 2.31
N ARG A 342 13.91 3.40 2.73
CA ARG A 342 14.18 4.43 3.76
C ARG A 342 13.61 5.79 3.37
N ALA A 343 13.83 6.20 2.12
CA ALA A 343 13.35 7.46 1.58
C ALA A 343 11.81 7.49 1.49
N THR A 344 11.20 6.36 1.12
CA THR A 344 9.74 6.19 1.05
C THR A 344 9.14 6.25 2.44
N LEU A 345 9.68 5.53 3.43
CA LEU A 345 9.24 5.57 4.82
C LEU A 345 9.32 6.98 5.41
N LYS A 346 10.43 7.69 5.17
CA LYS A 346 10.58 9.10 5.59
C LYS A 346 9.47 9.97 5.04
N CYS A 347 9.18 9.84 3.75
CA CYS A 347 8.14 10.62 3.08
C CYS A 347 6.74 10.26 3.58
N ALA A 348 6.44 8.96 3.72
CA ALA A 348 5.20 8.44 4.26
C ALA A 348 4.92 9.01 5.66
N ALA A 349 5.92 8.98 6.55
CA ALA A 349 5.77 9.47 7.92
C ALA A 349 5.50 10.98 7.97
N VAL A 350 6.21 11.79 7.17
CA VAL A 350 5.96 13.24 7.07
C VAL A 350 4.54 13.52 6.54
N ARG A 351 4.12 12.81 5.48
CA ARG A 351 2.77 12.92 4.89
C ARG A 351 1.71 12.58 5.93
N ALA A 352 1.87 11.45 6.63
CA ALA A 352 0.95 10.99 7.66
C ALA A 352 0.82 11.98 8.83
N ILE A 353 1.94 12.47 9.37
CA ILE A 353 1.94 13.47 10.46
C ILE A 353 1.17 14.72 10.03
N GLY A 354 1.43 15.22 8.82
CA GLY A 354 0.74 16.38 8.27
C GLY A 354 -0.77 16.17 8.11
N ASN A 355 -1.18 15.02 7.57
CA ASN A 355 -2.59 14.70 7.33
C ASN A 355 -3.35 14.45 8.64
N LEU A 356 -2.76 13.73 9.58
CA LEU A 356 -3.36 13.48 10.90
C LEU A 356 -3.55 14.79 11.67
N CYS A 357 -2.56 15.66 11.68
CA CYS A 357 -2.62 16.96 12.37
C CYS A 357 -3.52 18.00 11.67
N CYS A 358 -3.91 17.76 10.42
CA CYS A 358 -4.86 18.62 9.71
C CYS A 358 -6.18 18.66 10.48
N GLU A 359 -6.67 19.87 10.78
CA GLU A 359 -7.94 20.12 11.50
C GLU A 359 -8.15 19.40 12.85
N ARG A 360 -7.12 18.80 13.45
CA ARG A 360 -7.20 18.04 14.72
C ARG A 360 -6.27 18.59 15.81
N PRO A 361 -6.71 19.55 16.65
CA PRO A 361 -5.86 20.22 17.63
C PRO A 361 -5.21 19.29 18.66
N SER A 362 -5.92 18.26 19.13
CA SER A 362 -5.38 17.29 20.10
C SER A 362 -4.16 16.54 19.55
N LEU A 363 -4.19 16.17 18.27
CA LEU A 363 -3.08 15.47 17.61
C LEU A 363 -1.90 16.38 17.34
N ARG A 364 -2.14 17.67 17.03
CA ARG A 364 -1.07 18.66 16.90
C ARG A 364 -0.24 18.75 18.18
N VAL A 365 -0.91 18.89 19.32
CA VAL A 365 -0.26 18.99 20.63
C VAL A 365 0.52 17.70 20.95
N ALA A 366 -0.09 16.53 20.72
CA ALA A 366 0.56 15.24 20.96
C ALA A 366 1.82 15.05 20.08
N ALA A 367 1.71 15.32 18.78
CA ALA A 367 2.83 15.25 17.84
C ALA A 367 3.95 16.22 18.25
N GLY A 368 3.59 17.45 18.62
CA GLY A 368 4.53 18.46 19.11
C GLY A 368 5.26 18.04 20.37
N ALA A 369 4.56 17.48 21.35
CA ALA A 369 5.15 16.94 22.58
C ALA A 369 6.14 15.80 22.31
N LYS A 370 5.95 15.06 21.21
CA LYS A 370 6.91 14.05 20.71
C LYS A 370 8.01 14.62 19.81
N GLY A 371 8.08 15.93 19.60
CA GLY A 371 9.15 16.57 18.81
C GLY A 371 8.91 16.59 17.30
N ALA A 372 7.68 16.34 16.84
CA ALA A 372 7.34 16.31 15.41
C ALA A 372 7.77 17.58 14.66
N VAL A 373 7.65 18.76 15.30
CA VAL A 373 8.02 20.04 14.68
C VAL A 373 9.47 20.02 14.21
N LEU A 374 10.40 19.58 15.06
CA LEU A 374 11.83 19.53 14.72
C LEU A 374 12.15 18.41 13.74
N ALA A 375 11.54 17.22 13.93
CA ALA A 375 11.71 16.08 13.03
C ALA A 375 11.29 16.43 11.59
N VAL A 376 10.13 17.07 11.42
CA VAL A 376 9.64 17.51 10.11
C VAL A 376 10.50 18.67 9.57
N LEU A 377 10.97 19.59 10.42
CA LEU A 377 11.89 20.65 9.98
C LEU A 377 13.18 20.08 9.38
N ARG A 378 13.74 19.01 9.97
CA ARG A 378 14.91 18.31 9.43
C ARG A 378 14.65 17.70 8.05
N CYS A 379 13.41 17.28 7.77
CA CYS A 379 13.00 16.76 6.47
C CYS A 379 12.84 17.84 5.40
N ALA A 380 12.73 19.12 5.78
CA ALA A 380 12.76 20.23 4.84
C ALA A 380 14.16 20.48 4.23
N ARG A 381 15.21 19.84 4.78
CA ARG A 381 16.54 19.78 4.16
C ARG A 381 16.58 18.64 3.15
N LEU A 382 16.56 18.98 1.87
CA LEU A 382 16.68 18.02 0.79
C LEU A 382 18.08 17.39 0.75
N THR A 383 18.15 16.07 0.66
CA THR A 383 19.35 15.28 0.39
C THR A 383 19.24 14.52 -0.94
N GLY A 384 20.35 14.00 -1.46
CA GLY A 384 20.38 13.29 -2.74
C GLY A 384 19.58 11.97 -2.76
N ASN A 385 19.27 11.42 -1.58
CA ASN A 385 18.58 10.14 -1.43
C ASN A 385 17.08 10.31 -1.12
N ASP A 386 16.58 11.53 -0.96
CA ASP A 386 15.20 11.76 -0.57
C ASP A 386 14.21 11.58 -1.74
N ARG A 387 12.96 11.22 -1.40
CA ARG A 387 11.88 11.17 -2.38
C ARG A 387 11.58 12.55 -2.94
N PRO A 388 11.14 12.64 -4.22
CA PRO A 388 10.55 13.85 -4.75
C PRO A 388 9.44 14.38 -3.83
N PHE A 389 9.33 15.69 -3.72
CA PHE A 389 8.31 16.38 -2.91
C PHE A 389 8.45 16.31 -1.38
N ILE A 390 9.48 15.68 -0.81
CA ILE A 390 9.67 15.63 0.66
C ILE A 390 9.63 17.02 1.31
N VAL A 391 10.19 18.03 0.64
CA VAL A 391 10.24 19.41 1.13
C VAL A 391 8.83 20.02 1.15
N GLN A 392 8.05 19.81 0.09
CA GLN A 392 6.66 20.28 0.00
C GLN A 392 5.79 19.62 1.07
N TRP A 393 5.94 18.31 1.26
CA TRP A 393 5.25 17.59 2.33
C TRP A 393 5.66 18.08 3.71
N SER A 394 6.96 18.36 3.92
CA SER A 394 7.46 18.90 5.18
C SER A 394 6.88 20.29 5.47
N ILE A 395 6.83 21.18 4.48
CA ILE A 395 6.23 22.52 4.62
C ILE A 395 4.73 22.41 4.94
N ALA A 396 4.00 21.53 4.24
CA ALA A 396 2.58 21.30 4.50
C ALA A 396 2.33 20.74 5.90
N ALA A 397 3.12 19.75 6.33
CA ALA A 397 3.03 19.16 7.66
C ALA A 397 3.35 20.17 8.76
N LEU A 398 4.38 21.00 8.60
CA LEU A 398 4.72 22.08 9.54
C LEU A 398 3.59 23.10 9.67
N ARG A 399 2.96 23.47 8.56
CA ARG A 399 1.78 24.34 8.58
C ARG A 399 0.67 23.70 9.42
N HIS A 400 0.34 22.44 9.19
CA HIS A 400 -0.73 21.75 9.94
C HIS A 400 -0.38 21.56 11.41
N LEU A 401 0.88 21.28 11.75
CA LEU A 401 1.35 21.19 13.12
C LEU A 401 1.23 22.52 13.88
N CYS A 402 1.54 23.65 13.23
CA CYS A 402 1.66 24.94 13.90
C CYS A 402 0.41 25.83 13.80
N LEU A 403 -0.46 25.63 12.80
CA LEU A 403 -1.62 26.49 12.59
C LEU A 403 -2.55 26.41 13.81
N GLY A 404 -2.75 27.55 14.49
CA GLY A 404 -3.59 27.62 15.68
C GLY A 404 -3.13 26.80 16.88
N CYS A 405 -1.85 26.38 16.94
CA CYS A 405 -1.27 25.63 18.06
C CYS A 405 -0.06 26.39 18.65
N PRO A 406 -0.28 27.24 19.67
CA PRO A 406 0.79 28.03 20.30
C PRO A 406 1.93 27.18 20.88
N GLU A 407 1.61 26.00 21.42
CA GLU A 407 2.59 25.05 21.97
C GLU A 407 3.60 24.65 20.89
N ASN A 408 3.13 24.36 19.68
CA ASN A 408 3.99 23.95 18.58
C ASN A 408 4.76 25.14 17.97
N GLN A 409 4.12 26.30 17.87
CA GLN A 409 4.76 27.53 17.42
C GLN A 409 5.93 27.94 18.33
N ARG A 410 5.81 27.66 19.63
CA ARG A 410 6.87 27.95 20.61
C ARG A 410 8.18 27.23 20.28
N PHE A 411 8.14 25.98 19.80
CA PHE A 411 9.37 25.28 19.40
C PHE A 411 10.13 26.02 18.30
N ILE A 412 9.43 26.60 17.31
CA ILE A 412 10.06 27.38 16.23
C ILE A 412 10.65 28.69 16.80
N LEU A 413 9.90 29.39 17.64
CA LEU A 413 10.34 30.65 18.25
C LEU A 413 11.58 30.48 19.14
N GLU A 414 11.70 29.33 19.83
CA GLU A 414 12.86 29.01 20.66
C GLU A 414 14.11 28.64 19.82
N MET A 415 13.94 28.18 18.58
CA MET A 415 15.05 27.92 17.65
C MET A 415 15.70 29.22 17.17
N ASP A 416 14.90 30.23 16.80
CA ASP A 416 15.39 31.53 16.30
C ASP A 416 16.23 32.28 17.35
N GLN A 417 16.09 31.93 18.63
CA GLN A 417 16.89 32.50 19.72
C GLN A 417 18.30 31.89 19.82
N LYS A 418 18.60 30.83 19.06
CA LYS A 418 19.93 30.21 18.94
C LYS A 418 20.31 30.10 17.46
N PRO A 419 20.69 31.20 16.78
CA PRO A 419 21.08 31.15 15.39
C PRO A 419 22.30 30.23 15.22
N THR A 420 22.10 29.08 14.59
CA THR A 420 23.16 28.11 14.27
C THR A 420 23.92 28.46 12.99
N GLY A 421 23.52 29.54 12.30
CA GLY A 421 24.21 30.06 11.13
C GLY A 421 24.51 31.54 11.28
N VAL A 422 25.78 31.90 11.45
CA VAL A 422 26.25 33.23 11.06
C VAL A 422 26.20 33.27 9.54
N ILE A 423 25.12 33.81 8.98
CA ILE A 423 25.08 34.11 7.55
C ILE A 423 26.06 35.28 7.36
N ASP A 424 27.22 35.00 6.78
CA ASP A 424 28.13 36.02 6.27
C ASP A 424 27.47 36.68 5.05
N ARG A 425 26.60 37.65 5.35
CA ARG A 425 25.79 38.36 4.36
C ARG A 425 26.68 39.05 3.33
N GLU A 426 27.83 39.58 3.74
CA GLU A 426 28.77 40.26 2.85
C GLU A 426 29.36 39.29 1.82
N LYS A 427 29.79 38.11 2.25
CA LYS A 427 30.33 37.08 1.35
C LYS A 427 29.27 36.56 0.37
N LEU A 428 28.06 36.26 0.85
CA LEU A 428 26.95 35.77 0.02
C LEU A 428 26.53 36.80 -1.04
N LEU A 429 26.41 38.07 -0.65
CA LEU A 429 26.06 39.15 -1.58
C LEU A 429 27.15 39.33 -2.65
N LYS A 430 28.42 39.22 -2.26
CA LYS A 430 29.56 39.28 -3.18
C LYS A 430 29.60 38.10 -4.17
N GLU A 431 29.31 36.88 -3.71
CA GLU A 431 29.19 35.69 -4.56
C GLU A 431 28.02 35.79 -5.58
N LEU A 432 26.95 36.50 -5.21
CA LEU A 432 25.83 36.81 -6.09
C LEU A 432 26.08 38.02 -7.02
N GLY A 433 27.29 38.61 -6.98
CA GLY A 433 27.66 39.77 -7.80
C GLY A 433 27.02 41.08 -7.34
N ILE A 434 26.53 41.13 -6.10
CA ILE A 434 25.83 42.27 -5.52
C ILE A 434 26.78 42.95 -4.53
N ASP A 435 27.36 44.08 -4.94
CA ASP A 435 28.17 44.92 -4.06
C ASP A 435 27.26 45.82 -3.22
N VAL A 436 27.44 45.80 -1.89
CA VAL A 436 26.56 46.51 -0.96
C VAL A 436 27.39 47.24 0.09
N GLU A 437 27.09 48.52 0.31
CA GLU A 437 27.70 49.32 1.37
C GLU A 437 26.72 49.42 2.55
N VAL A 438 27.22 49.14 3.76
CA VAL A 438 26.45 49.34 4.99
C VAL A 438 26.84 50.70 5.55
N GLU A 439 25.92 51.66 5.52
CA GLU A 439 26.12 52.99 6.11
C GLU A 439 26.22 52.87 7.64
N THR A 440 26.88 53.83 8.30
CA THR A 440 27.09 53.85 9.76
C THR A 440 25.79 53.85 10.59
N THR A 441 24.65 54.08 9.96
CA THR A 441 23.28 54.03 10.50
C THR A 441 22.64 52.62 10.43
N GLY A 442 23.32 51.63 9.84
CA GLY A 442 22.79 50.28 9.63
C GLY A 442 21.90 50.13 8.38
N SER A 443 21.76 51.20 7.58
CA SER A 443 21.08 51.17 6.29
C SER A 443 21.96 50.54 5.21
N VAL A 444 21.39 49.61 4.43
CA VAL A 444 22.09 48.81 3.43
C VAL A 444 21.81 49.38 2.04
N ARG A 445 22.86 49.73 1.27
CA ARG A 445 22.74 50.40 -0.03
C ARG A 445 23.44 49.59 -1.14
N LEU A 446 22.70 49.27 -2.19
CA LEU A 446 23.22 48.56 -3.37
C LEU A 446 24.12 49.48 -4.20
N ILE A 447 25.34 49.04 -4.47
CA ILE A 447 26.29 49.75 -5.34
C ILE A 447 26.06 49.24 -6.77
N ASN A 448 25.35 50.03 -7.59
CA ASN A 448 25.35 49.79 -9.03
C ASN A 448 26.70 50.23 -9.59
N LYS A 449 27.52 49.28 -10.04
CA LYS A 449 28.65 49.60 -10.94
C LYS A 449 28.08 50.04 -12.27
N SER A 450 27.81 51.33 -12.41
CA SER A 450 27.62 51.95 -13.73
C SER A 450 28.90 51.69 -14.54
N HIS A 451 28.75 50.96 -15.65
CA HIS A 451 29.81 50.70 -16.62
C HIS A 451 30.67 51.95 -16.86
N GLN A 452 31.93 51.88 -16.45
CA GLN A 452 32.99 52.74 -16.94
C GLN A 452 34.09 51.84 -17.50
N ASN A 453 34.03 51.73 -18.83
CA ASN A 453 34.99 51.21 -19.82
C ASN A 453 35.48 49.76 -19.72
#